data_AF-A0A496VJI9-F1
#
_entry.id   AF-A0A496VJI9-F1
#
_cell.length_a   1.000
_cell.length_b   1.000
_cell.length_c   1.000
_cell.angle_alpha   90.00
_cell.angle_beta   90.00
_cell.angle_gamma   90.00
#
_symmetry.space_group_name_H-M   'P 1'
#
loop_
_entity.id
_entity.type
_entity.pdbx_description
1 polymer ?
#
loop_
_entity_poly.entity_id
_entity_poly.type
_entity_poly.pdbx_seq_one_letter_code
_entity_poly.pdbx_strand_id
1 'polypeptide(L)' 'MEQWLSSPGVYIPQPTERHPDILSHLFRATEAKANLVPDAHLAALAIEHNLLLCSADSDFAKFPDLNWLNPLKAI' A
#
# COMPACT_ATOMS: atom_id res chain seq x y z
N MET A 1 -9.99 8.45 16.52
CA MET A 1 -9.39 7.13 16.23
C MET A 1 -10.44 6.03 16.35
N GLU A 2 -10.98 5.82 17.56
CA GLU A 2 -11.91 4.71 17.84
C GLU A 2 -13.17 4.72 16.96
N GLN A 3 -13.79 5.89 16.75
CA GLN A 3 -14.97 6.03 15.89
C GLN A 3 -14.71 5.66 14.42
N TRP A 4 -13.48 5.86 13.93
CA TRP A 4 -13.13 5.55 12.55
C TRP A 4 -12.89 4.05 12.38
N LEU A 5 -12.14 3.45 13.32
CA LEU A 5 -11.87 2.01 13.31
C LEU A 5 -13.10 1.16 13.65
N SER A 6 -14.09 1.71 14.36
CA SER A 6 -15.34 1.02 14.68
C SER A 6 -16.42 1.17 13.59
N SER A 7 -16.16 1.94 12.53
CA SER A 7 -17.12 2.14 11.46
C SER A 7 -17.42 0.82 10.72
N PRO A 8 -18.69 0.53 10.38
CA PRO A 8 -19.03 -0.64 9.58
C PRO A 8 -18.24 -0.66 8.26
N GLY A 9 -17.64 -1.80 7.93
CA GLY A 9 -16.84 -1.99 6.72
C GLY A 9 -15.37 -1.53 6.81
N VAL A 10 -14.93 -1.03 7.97
CA VAL A 10 -13.50 -0.77 8.22
C VAL A 10 -12.84 -2.03 8.78
N TYR A 11 -11.67 -2.36 8.25
CA TYR A 11 -10.78 -3.37 8.81
C TYR A 11 -9.33 -2.92 8.65
N ILE A 12 -8.43 -3.44 9.48
CA ILE A 12 -7.00 -3.16 9.40
C ILE A 12 -6.32 -4.35 8.71
N PRO A 13 -5.84 -4.22 7.46
CA PRO A 13 -5.16 -5.31 6.77
C PRO A 13 -3.89 -5.69 7.55
N GLN A 14 -3.72 -6.99 7.79
CA GLN A 14 -2.52 -7.54 8.41
C GLN A 14 -1.62 -8.17 7.33
N PRO A 15 -0.30 -8.16 7.52
CA PRO A 15 0.61 -8.94 6.69
C PRO A 15 0.21 -10.41 6.62
N THR A 16 0.24 -10.97 5.42
CA THR A 16 0.07 -12.41 5.19
C THR A 16 1.42 -13.13 5.20
N GLU A 17 1.42 -14.45 5.07
CA GLU A 17 2.65 -15.24 4.93
C GLU A 17 3.46 -14.85 3.69
N ARG A 18 2.83 -14.24 2.67
CA ARG A 18 3.47 -13.77 1.44
C ARG A 18 4.18 -12.42 1.58
N HIS A 19 4.00 -11.73 2.71
CA HIS A 19 4.49 -10.37 2.92
C HIS A 19 6.01 -10.22 2.75
N PRO A 20 6.87 -11.11 3.30
CA PRO A 20 8.31 -10.97 3.15
C PRO A 20 8.75 -11.04 1.67
N ASP A 21 8.11 -11.90 0.88
CA ASP A 21 8.43 -12.08 -0.54
C ASP A 21 7.99 -10.88 -1.38
N ILE A 22 6.76 -10.40 -1.16
CA ILE A 22 6.21 -9.24 -1.87
C ILE A 22 7.00 -7.98 -1.50
N LEU A 23 7.25 -7.74 -0.20
CA LEU A 23 8.01 -6.58 0.24
C LEU A 23 9.45 -6.60 -0.31
N SER A 24 10.10 -7.77 -0.31
CA SER A 24 11.43 -7.94 -0.91
C SER A 24 11.42 -7.67 -2.41
N HIS A 25 10.38 -8.10 -3.13
CA HIS A 25 10.22 -7.79 -4.55
C HIS A 25 10.08 -6.29 -4.78
N LEU A 26 9.21 -5.60 -4.04
CA LEU A 26 9.00 -4.16 -4.15
C LEU A 26 10.26 -3.35 -3.84
N PHE A 27 11.01 -3.73 -2.81
CA PHE A 27 12.30 -3.10 -2.50
C PHE A 27 13.30 -3.21 -3.64
N ARG A 28 13.39 -4.37 -4.30
CA ARG A 28 14.26 -4.57 -5.45
C ARG A 28 13.79 -3.78 -6.67
N ALA A 29 12.48 -3.74 -6.91
CA ALA A 29 11.90 -3.06 -8.07
C ALA A 29 12.02 -1.53 -8.01
N THR A 30 11.99 -0.95 -6.81
CA THR A 30 11.99 0.51 -6.62
C THR A 30 13.33 1.05 -6.12
N GLU A 31 14.32 0.18 -5.91
CA GLU A 31 15.53 0.50 -5.15
C GLU A 31 15.21 1.23 -3.84
N ALA A 32 14.14 0.81 -3.15
CA ALA A 32 13.58 1.51 -2.01
C ALA A 32 14.66 1.76 -0.94
N LYS A 33 14.89 3.03 -0.62
CA LYS A 33 15.78 3.47 0.45
C LYS A 33 15.04 4.46 1.33
N ALA A 34 15.35 4.44 2.62
CA ALA A 34 14.87 5.40 3.62
C ALA A 34 13.35 5.65 3.56
N ASN A 35 12.93 6.74 2.91
CA ASN A 35 11.55 7.22 2.87
C ASN A 35 10.59 6.27 2.14
N LEU A 36 11.07 5.41 1.23
CA LEU A 36 10.20 4.47 0.51
C LEU A 36 9.88 3.19 1.28
N VAL A 37 10.54 2.94 2.43
CA VAL A 37 10.33 1.71 3.20
C VAL A 37 8.89 1.61 3.75
N PRO A 38 8.33 2.66 4.40
CA PRO A 38 6.93 2.63 4.82
C PRO A 38 5.95 2.51 3.65
N ASP A 39 6.20 3.18 2.53
CA ASP A 39 5.31 3.15 1.37
C ASP A 39 5.30 1.76 0.71
N ALA A 40 6.45 1.10 0.62
CA ALA A 40 6.54 -0.28 0.15
C ALA A 40 5.77 -1.25 1.06
N HIS A 41 5.76 -1.01 2.37
CA HIS A 41 4.95 -1.81 3.30
C HIS A 41 3.45 -1.64 3.04
N LEU A 42 2.98 -0.41 2.84
CA LEU A 42 1.58 -0.15 2.47
C LEU A 42 1.22 -0.74 1.10
N ALA A 43 2.12 -0.63 0.12
CA ALA A 43 1.94 -1.23 -1.19
C ALA A 43 1.84 -2.76 -1.11
N ALA A 44 2.69 -3.41 -0.30
CA ALA A 44 2.65 -4.86 -0.08
C ALA A 44 1.31 -5.30 0.53
N LEU A 45 0.83 -4.60 1.56
CA LEU A 45 -0.50 -4.86 2.15
C LEU A 45 -1.63 -4.74 1.12
N ALA A 46 -1.59 -3.70 0.28
CA ALA A 46 -2.59 -3.51 -0.76
C ALA A 46 -2.55 -4.66 -1.80
N ILE A 47 -1.36 -5.06 -2.25
CA ILE A 47 -1.19 -6.15 -3.23
C ILE A 47 -1.65 -7.49 -2.66
N GLU A 48 -1.28 -7.81 -1.42
CA GLU A 48 -1.65 -9.08 -0.78
C GLU A 48 -3.15 -9.29 -0.67
N HIS A 49 -3.87 -8.21 -0.35
CA HIS A 49 -5.31 -8.22 -0.14
C HIS A 49 -6.09 -7.80 -1.40
N ASN A 50 -5.39 -7.60 -2.54
CA ASN A 50 -5.97 -7.13 -3.80
C ASN A 50 -6.83 -5.86 -3.65
N LEU A 51 -6.28 -4.87 -2.92
CA LEU A 51 -6.94 -3.61 -2.59
C LEU A 51 -6.53 -2.49 -3.53
N LEU A 52 -7.41 -1.50 -3.65
CA LEU A 52 -7.07 -0.20 -4.21
C LEU A 52 -6.45 0.68 -3.12
N LEU A 53 -5.22 1.13 -3.32
CA LEU A 53 -4.60 2.13 -2.45
C LEU A 53 -5.02 3.54 -2.89
N CYS A 54 -5.73 4.26 -2.03
CA CYS A 54 -6.11 5.65 -2.28
C CYS A 54 -5.13 6.60 -1.59
N SER A 55 -4.32 7.35 -2.35
CA SER A 55 -3.37 8.33 -1.80
C SER A 55 -3.09 9.47 -2.78
N ALA A 56 -2.87 10.68 -2.26
CA ALA A 56 -2.46 11.83 -3.06
C ALA A 56 -0.97 11.79 -3.45
N ASP A 57 -0.17 10.93 -2.80
CA ASP A 57 1.27 10.81 -3.04
C ASP A 57 1.55 10.04 -4.34
N SER A 58 2.23 10.70 -5.28
CA SER A 58 2.58 10.11 -6.57
C SER A 58 3.69 9.07 -6.53
N ASP A 59 4.43 8.97 -5.43
CA ASP A 59 5.50 7.98 -5.30
C ASP A 59 4.97 6.54 -5.33
N PHE A 60 3.69 6.33 -5.01
CA PHE A 60 3.05 5.02 -5.15
C PHE A 60 3.01 4.50 -6.59
N ALA A 61 3.11 5.38 -7.60
CA ALA A 61 3.22 4.98 -9.01
C ALA A 61 4.49 4.18 -9.33
N LYS A 62 5.49 4.19 -8.43
CA LYS A 62 6.75 3.46 -8.60
C LYS A 62 6.61 1.97 -8.27
N PHE A 63 5.60 1.56 -7.50
CA PHE A 63 5.47 0.16 -7.07
C PHE A 63 4.77 -0.68 -8.15
N PRO A 64 5.41 -1.73 -8.69
CA PRO A 64 4.78 -2.62 -9.65
C PRO A 64 3.60 -3.37 -9.01
N ASP A 65 2.63 -3.74 -9.83
CA ASP A 65 1.42 -4.49 -9.47
C ASP A 65 0.50 -3.83 -8.43
N LEU A 66 0.85 -2.63 -7.93
CA LEU A 66 0.01 -1.86 -7.04
C LEU A 66 -1.14 -1.21 -7.82
N ASN A 67 -2.37 -1.50 -7.41
CA ASN A 67 -3.52 -0.73 -7.84
C ASN A 67 -3.62 0.55 -6.98
N TRP A 68 -3.30 1.70 -7.57
CA TRP A 68 -3.27 2.99 -6.88
C TRP A 68 -4.16 4.02 -7.58
N LEU A 69 -4.91 4.78 -6.77
CA LEU A 69 -5.72 5.91 -7.19
C LEU A 69 -5.34 7.16 -6.40
N ASN A 70 -5.14 8.26 -7.12
CA ASN A 70 -5.10 9.59 -6.52
C ASN A 70 -6.50 10.21 -6.55
N PRO A 71 -7.20 10.32 -5.40
CA PRO A 71 -8.58 10.83 -5.36
C PRO A 71 -8.69 12.30 -5.76
N LEU A 72 -7.59 13.07 -5.72
CA LEU A 72 -7.58 14.48 -6.12
C LEU A 72 -7.37 14.69 -7.63
N LYS A 73 -6.95 13.65 -8.35
CA LYS A 73 -6.79 13.67 -9.82
C LYS A 73 -7.99 13.07 -10.56
N ALA A 74 -8.89 12.41 -9.85
CA ALA A 74 -10.06 11.74 -10.39
C ALA A 74 -11.32 12.64 -10.41
N ILE A 75 -11.16 13.95 -10.15
CA ILE A 75 -12.21 14.97 -10.10
C ILE A 75 -12.06 15.90 -11.30
#